data_AF-A0A068YNF9-F1
#
_entry.id   AF-A0A068YNF9-F1
#
_cell.length_a   1.000
_cell.length_b   1.000
_cell.length_c   1.000
_cell.angle_alpha   90.00
_cell.angle_beta   90.00
_cell.angle_gamma   90.00
#
_symmetry.space_group_name_H-M   'P 1'
#
loop_
_entity.id
_entity.type
_entity.pdbx_description
1 polymer ?
#
loop_
_entity_poly.entity_id
_entity_poly.type
_entity_poly.pdbx_seq_one_letter_code
_entity_poly.pdbx_strand_id
1 'polypeptide(L)'
;MNKVFGYLPDVSGNKIYVSCQATDKAKSGELGQAAFYPSAAFGNQTVGYFSTVAFPYLNQADYRSPLLAVTFPQIKKNVSITVICKYLNINVSEEYKFEVIVRGGP
;
A
#
# COMPACT_ATOMS: atom_id res chain seq x y z
N MET A 1 1.78 -4.87 6.54
CA MET A 1 1.31 -4.56 7.91
C MET A 1 1.95 -5.54 8.88
N ASN A 2 2.58 -5.03 9.94
CA ASN A 2 3.22 -5.85 10.96
C ASN A 2 2.19 -6.64 11.77
N LYS A 3 2.56 -7.86 12.18
CA LYS A 3 1.73 -8.70 13.07
C LYS A 3 1.89 -8.19 14.51
N VAL A 4 0.82 -7.70 15.11
CA VAL A 4 0.80 -7.26 16.52
C VAL A 4 -0.26 -8.07 17.27
N PHE A 5 0.14 -8.73 18.36
CA PHE A 5 -0.76 -9.58 19.15
C PHE A 5 -1.91 -8.76 19.74
N GLY A 6 -3.13 -9.24 19.57
CA GLY A 6 -4.35 -8.59 20.07
C GLY A 6 -4.73 -7.28 19.38
N TYR A 7 -3.96 -6.81 18.39
CA TYR A 7 -4.27 -5.57 17.70
C TYR A 7 -5.50 -5.70 16.82
N LEU A 8 -6.49 -4.85 17.07
CA LEU A 8 -7.68 -4.68 16.25
C LEU A 8 -7.62 -3.30 15.57
N PRO A 9 -7.65 -3.22 14.23
CA PRO A 9 -7.70 -1.96 13.51
C PRO A 9 -8.99 -1.20 13.83
N ASP A 10 -8.87 0.05 14.27
CA ASP A 10 -10.01 0.95 14.48
C ASP A 10 -10.40 1.60 13.15
N VAL A 11 -11.39 1.01 12.47
CA VAL A 11 -11.92 1.50 11.19
C VAL A 11 -13.43 1.40 11.15
N SER A 12 -14.08 2.38 10.51
CA SER A 12 -15.50 2.30 10.13
C SER A 12 -15.64 1.38 8.91
N GLY A 13 -15.71 0.06 9.14
CA GLY A 13 -15.91 -0.95 8.10
C GLY A 13 -14.94 -2.13 8.18
N ASN A 14 -14.76 -2.83 7.06
CA ASN A 14 -13.94 -4.05 6.99
C ASN A 14 -12.66 -3.91 6.14
N LYS A 15 -12.23 -2.67 5.87
CA LYS A 15 -11.09 -2.35 5.00
C LYS A 15 -10.18 -1.31 5.64
N ILE A 16 -8.89 -1.64 5.65
CA ILE A 16 -7.80 -0.72 5.96
C ILE A 16 -7.22 -0.28 4.62
N TYR A 17 -7.44 0.98 4.23
CA TYR A 17 -7.07 1.47 2.92
C TYR A 17 -5.61 1.90 2.87
N VAL A 18 -4.94 1.63 1.74
CA VAL A 18 -3.54 1.93 1.49
C VAL A 18 -3.41 2.67 0.17
N SER A 19 -2.75 3.83 0.19
CA SER A 19 -2.35 4.53 -1.03
C SER A 19 -0.83 4.56 -1.15
N CYS A 20 -0.33 4.57 -2.37
CA CYS A 20 1.09 4.68 -2.71
C CYS A 20 1.27 5.80 -3.73
N GLN A 21 2.23 6.69 -3.49
CA GLN A 21 2.52 7.82 -4.37
C GLN A 21 4.02 8.15 -4.35
N ALA A 22 4.49 8.93 -5.33
CA ALA A 22 5.83 9.48 -5.29
C ALA A 22 5.96 10.45 -4.10
N THR A 23 7.10 10.43 -3.41
CA THR A 23 7.38 11.41 -2.34
C THR A 23 7.61 12.81 -2.92
N ASP A 24 8.19 12.87 -4.12
CA ASP A 24 8.42 14.10 -4.86
C ASP A 24 7.27 14.32 -5.86
N LYS A 25 6.57 15.45 -5.71
CA LYS A 25 5.45 15.84 -6.56
C LYS A 25 5.85 15.98 -8.03
N ALA A 26 7.10 16.39 -8.31
CA ALA A 26 7.60 16.49 -9.68
C ALA A 26 7.71 15.12 -10.36
N LYS A 27 7.91 14.05 -9.58
CA LYS A 27 8.03 12.67 -10.07
C LYS A 27 6.71 11.90 -10.09
N SER A 28 5.62 12.47 -9.57
CA SER A 28 4.30 11.81 -9.58
C SER A 28 3.84 11.45 -10.99
N GLY A 29 4.07 12.34 -11.97
CA GLY A 29 3.75 12.06 -13.38
C GLY A 29 4.62 10.96 -14.00
N GLU A 30 5.85 10.80 -13.51
CA GLU A 30 6.78 9.76 -13.98
C GLU A 30 6.49 8.39 -13.34
N LEU A 31 5.93 8.37 -12.13
CA LEU A 31 5.48 7.13 -11.49
C LEU A 31 4.21 6.58 -12.16
N GLY A 32 3.34 7.48 -12.59
CA GLY A 32 2.01 7.14 -13.10
C GLY A 32 1.06 6.70 -11.97
N GLN A 33 -0.13 6.24 -12.36
CA GLN A 33 -1.12 5.77 -11.40
C GLN A 33 -0.76 4.36 -10.88
N ALA A 34 -0.76 4.21 -9.55
CA ALA A 34 -0.58 2.91 -8.90
C ALA A 34 -1.81 2.01 -9.12
N ALA A 35 -1.58 0.73 -9.40
CA ALA A 35 -2.61 -0.30 -9.44
C ALA A 35 -2.40 -1.30 -8.30
N PHE A 36 -3.49 -1.65 -7.61
CA PHE A 36 -3.47 -2.41 -6.36
C PHE A 36 -4.23 -3.73 -6.48
N TYR A 37 -3.77 -4.75 -5.74
CA TYR A 37 -4.40 -6.07 -5.72
C TYR A 37 -4.36 -6.64 -4.28
N PRO A 38 -5.51 -6.72 -3.59
CA PRO A 38 -6.85 -6.28 -4.01
C PRO A 38 -7.00 -4.75 -3.98
N SER A 39 -8.00 -4.22 -4.71
CA SER A 39 -8.31 -2.79 -4.77
C SER A 39 -9.75 -2.47 -4.36
N ALA A 40 -9.99 -1.24 -3.96
CA ALA A 40 -11.31 -0.69 -3.63
C ALA A 40 -11.37 0.81 -3.93
N ALA A 41 -12.58 1.34 -4.12
CA ALA A 41 -12.81 2.77 -4.20
C ALA A 41 -12.73 3.40 -2.80
N PHE A 42 -12.05 4.54 -2.70
CA PHE A 42 -11.97 5.37 -1.50
C PHE A 42 -12.03 6.85 -1.92
N GLY A 43 -13.16 7.51 -1.66
CA GLY A 43 -13.46 8.82 -2.26
C GLY A 43 -13.43 8.73 -3.79
N ASN A 44 -12.61 9.59 -4.41
CA ASN A 44 -12.46 9.67 -5.87
C ASN A 44 -11.28 8.85 -6.42
N GLN A 45 -10.68 7.97 -5.60
CA GLN A 45 -9.48 7.22 -5.96
C GLN A 45 -9.71 5.71 -5.81
N THR A 46 -8.98 4.93 -6.62
CA THR A 46 -8.86 3.48 -6.44
C THR A 46 -7.57 3.21 -5.66
N VAL A 47 -7.69 2.54 -4.52
CA VAL A 47 -6.60 2.30 -3.57
C VAL A 47 -6.52 0.82 -3.22
N GLY A 48 -5.41 0.40 -2.62
CA GLY A 48 -5.28 -0.94 -2.06
C GLY A 48 -5.99 -1.06 -0.71
N TYR A 49 -6.24 -2.28 -0.26
CA TYR A 49 -6.71 -2.48 1.11
C TYR A 49 -6.27 -3.81 1.72
N PHE A 50 -6.17 -3.82 3.04
CA PHE A 50 -6.16 -5.04 3.84
C PHE A 50 -7.55 -5.27 4.43
N SER A 51 -8.04 -6.51 4.39
CA SER A 51 -9.30 -6.87 5.06
C SER A 51 -9.09 -6.98 6.57
N THR A 52 -10.00 -6.40 7.35
CA THR A 52 -9.95 -6.52 8.82
C THR A 52 -10.30 -7.92 9.32
N VAL A 53 -10.85 -8.80 8.47
CA VAL A 53 -11.22 -10.19 8.83
C VAL A 53 -10.02 -11.01 9.29
N ALA A 54 -8.81 -10.64 8.86
CA ALA A 54 -7.58 -11.29 9.31
C ALA A 54 -7.17 -10.88 10.74
N PHE A 55 -7.80 -9.88 11.36
CA PHE A 55 -7.43 -9.36 12.67
C PHE A 55 -8.49 -9.72 13.73
N PRO A 56 -8.10 -9.92 15.00
CA PRO A 56 -6.74 -9.77 15.54
C PRO A 56 -5.87 -11.01 15.33
N TYR A 57 -4.55 -10.80 15.36
CA TYR A 57 -3.58 -11.87 15.54
C TYR A 57 -3.55 -12.30 17.00
N LEU A 58 -3.78 -13.57 17.29
CA LEU A 58 -3.87 -14.16 18.64
C LEU A 58 -2.84 -15.27 18.85
N ASN A 59 -1.70 -15.21 18.14
CA ASN A 59 -0.68 -16.27 18.17
C ASN A 59 -1.17 -17.62 17.64
N GLN A 60 -2.14 -17.61 16.72
CA GLN A 60 -2.63 -18.82 16.08
C GLN A 60 -1.51 -19.46 15.23
N ALA A 61 -1.36 -20.78 15.31
CA ALA A 61 -0.52 -21.52 14.39
C ALA A 61 -0.98 -21.27 12.93
N ASP A 62 -0.04 -21.22 12.00
CA ASP A 62 -0.29 -21.00 10.56
C ASP A 62 -1.02 -19.70 10.21
N TYR A 63 -0.98 -18.70 11.09
CA TYR A 63 -1.56 -17.38 10.80
C TYR A 63 -0.92 -16.73 9.56
N ARG A 64 -1.76 -16.47 8.55
CA ARG A 64 -1.39 -15.80 7.31
C ARG A 64 -1.65 -14.31 7.40
N SER A 65 -0.59 -13.51 7.36
CA SER A 65 -0.74 -12.06 7.24
C SER A 65 -1.45 -11.72 5.93
N PRO A 66 -2.38 -10.75 5.94
CA PRO A 66 -2.95 -10.26 4.69
C PRO A 66 -1.86 -9.56 3.87
N LEU A 67 -1.86 -9.81 2.56
CA LEU A 67 -0.91 -9.23 1.61
C LEU A 67 -1.65 -8.27 0.68
N LEU A 68 -0.93 -7.25 0.22
CA LEU A 68 -1.38 -6.27 -0.77
C LEU A 68 -0.25 -6.10 -1.77
N ALA A 69 -0.54 -6.37 -3.05
CA ALA A 69 0.39 -6.07 -4.13
C ALA A 69 0.11 -4.67 -4.70
N VAL A 70 1.17 -3.97 -5.08
CA VAL A 70 1.13 -2.70 -5.81
C VAL A 70 1.99 -2.82 -7.05
N THR A 71 1.49 -2.26 -8.15
CA THR A 71 2.21 -2.17 -9.42
C THR A 71 2.16 -0.73 -9.92
N PHE A 72 3.15 -0.34 -10.73
CA PHE A 72 3.23 0.99 -11.35
C PHE A 72 3.33 0.80 -12.87
N PRO A 73 2.20 0.54 -13.57
CA PRO A 73 2.23 0.10 -14.97
C PRO A 73 2.78 1.16 -15.95
N GLN A 74 2.60 2.43 -15.60
CA GLN A 74 2.99 3.59 -16.42
C GLN A 74 4.30 4.23 -15.95
N ILE A 75 5.08 3.54 -15.11
CA ILE A 75 6.33 4.09 -14.60
C ILE A 75 7.32 4.37 -15.73
N LYS A 76 7.91 5.56 -15.71
CA LYS A 76 8.91 6.00 -16.66
C LYS A 76 10.22 5.25 -16.40
N LYS A 77 10.79 4.72 -17.48
CA LYS A 77 12.06 3.97 -17.46
C LYS A 77 13.24 4.92 -17.24
N ASN A 78 14.33 4.37 -16.70
CA ASN A 78 15.60 5.04 -16.47
C ASN A 78 15.51 6.27 -15.53
N VAL A 79 14.50 6.31 -14.67
CA VAL A 79 14.36 7.33 -13.62
C VAL A 79 14.26 6.64 -12.26
N SER A 80 14.93 7.21 -11.27
CA SER A 80 14.78 6.84 -9.86
C SER A 80 13.59 7.58 -9.26
N ILE A 81 12.67 6.83 -8.66
CA ILE A 81 11.49 7.39 -7.98
C ILE A 81 11.39 6.78 -6.59
N THR A 82 11.36 7.65 -5.59
CA THR A 82 11.05 7.27 -4.21
C THR A 82 9.54 7.24 -4.03
N VAL A 83 9.03 6.05 -3.69
CA VAL A 83 7.61 5.79 -3.45
C VAL A 83 7.36 5.73 -1.96
N ILE A 84 6.24 6.30 -1.52
CA ILE A 84 5.73 6.19 -0.16
C ILE A 84 4.33 5.62 -0.18
N CYS A 85 4.10 4.59 0.62
CA CYS A 85 2.81 3.98 0.86
C CYS A 85 2.34 4.24 2.29
N LYS A 86 1.09 4.68 2.44
CA LYS A 86 0.48 5.07 3.72
C LYS A 86 -0.89 4.47 3.88
N TYR A 87 -1.27 4.22 5.12
CA TYR A 87 -2.65 3.93 5.47
C TYR A 87 -3.50 5.21 5.43
N LEU A 88 -4.76 5.12 5.03
CA LEU A 88 -5.64 6.28 4.87
C LEU A 88 -6.67 6.46 5.99
N ASN A 89 -7.00 5.38 6.69
CA ASN A 89 -8.11 5.35 7.65
C ASN A 89 -7.75 4.70 8.99
N ILE A 90 -6.45 4.56 9.30
CA ILE A 90 -5.97 4.17 10.63
C ILE A 90 -4.87 5.11 11.07
N ASN A 91 -4.79 5.38 12.37
CA ASN A 91 -3.79 6.26 12.97
C ASN A 91 -2.51 5.48 13.31
N VAL A 92 -1.81 5.00 12.29
CA VAL A 92 -0.51 4.33 12.44
C VAL A 92 0.55 5.16 11.72
N SER A 93 1.62 5.52 12.43
CA SER A 93 2.71 6.35 11.91
C SER A 93 3.68 5.61 11.00
N GLU A 94 3.48 4.31 10.78
CA GLU A 94 4.28 3.53 9.84
C GLU A 94 4.05 3.99 8.40
N GLU A 95 5.12 4.41 7.74
CA GLU A 95 5.16 4.70 6.32
C GLU A 95 6.09 3.70 5.63
N TYR A 96 5.62 3.04 4.58
CA TYR A 96 6.47 2.15 3.79
C TYR A 96 7.09 2.96 2.65
N LYS A 97 8.40 3.16 2.71
CA LYS A 97 9.15 3.97 1.75
C LYS A 97 10.21 3.13 1.06
N PHE A 98 10.26 3.20 -0.26
CA PHE A 98 11.24 2.48 -1.05
C PHE A 98 11.57 3.24 -2.35
N GLU A 99 12.74 2.97 -2.91
CA GLU A 99 13.17 3.50 -4.20
C GLU A 99 12.95 2.46 -5.30
N VAL A 100 12.42 2.88 -6.44
CA VAL A 100 12.24 2.04 -7.63
C VAL A 100 12.91 2.69 -8.84
N ILE A 101 13.61 1.86 -9.62
CA ILE A 101 14.16 2.20 -10.92
C ILE A 101 13.79 1.06 -11.88
N VAL A 102 13.10 1.39 -12.98
CA VAL A 102 12.87 0.43 -14.07
C VAL A 102 13.85 0.73 -15.19
N ARG A 103 14.74 -0.21 -15.49
CA ARG A 103 15.70 -0.06 -16.59
C ARG A 103 15.02 -0.32 -17.93
N GLY A 104 15.30 0.54 -18.92
CA GLY A 104 15.00 0.22 -20.31
C GLY A 104 15.85 -0.97 -20.74
N GLY A 105 15.22 -1.93 -21.42
CA GLY A 105 15.98 -2.94 -22.17
C GLY A 105 16.73 -2.28 -23.33
N PRO A 106 17.80 -2.93 -23.83
CA PRO A 106 18.48 -2.50 -25.06
C PRO A 106 17.53 -2.50 -26.27
#